data_AF-A0A9Q9HVR5-F1
#
_entry.id   AF-A0A9Q9HVR5-F1
#
_cell.length_a   1.000
_cell.length_b   1.000
_cell.length_c   1.000
_cell.angle_alpha   90.00
_cell.angle_beta   90.00
_cell.angle_gamma   90.00
#
_symmetry.space_group_name_H-M   'P 1'
#
loop_
_entity.id
_entity.type
_entity.pdbx_description
1 polymer ?
#
loop_
_entity_poly.entity_id
_entity_poly.type
_entity_poly.pdbx_seq_one_letter_code
_entity_poly.pdbx_strand_id
1 'polypeptide(L)' 'MIWDDPQYLLIPDAAHDGEQRWLAISAVGFVTVLVAVHVIFGAEDEETVRVISARKATSHERRRYEQSTFD' A
#
# COMPACT_ATOMS: atom_id res chain seq x y z
N MET A 1 -1.77 -6.33 -9.51
CA MET A 1 -1.05 -6.28 -8.21
C MET A 1 -1.31 -4.92 -7.58
N ILE A 2 -0.97 -4.71 -6.30
CA ILE A 2 -1.22 -3.43 -5.60
C ILE A 2 -0.54 -2.24 -6.32
N TRP A 3 0.68 -2.44 -6.82
CA TRP A 3 1.44 -1.39 -7.52
C TRP A 3 1.06 -1.20 -9.00
N ASP A 4 0.13 -2.00 -9.53
CA ASP A 4 -0.36 -1.81 -10.91
C ASP A 4 -1.49 -0.78 -10.99
N ASP A 5 -2.04 -0.39 -9.84
CA ASP A 5 -3.08 0.62 -9.71
C ASP A 5 -2.42 2.00 -9.60
N PRO A 6 -2.49 2.88 -10.61
CA PRO A 6 -1.83 4.18 -10.56
C PRO A 6 -2.36 5.12 -9.47
N GLN A 7 -3.49 4.78 -8.84
CA GLN A 7 -4.10 5.54 -7.76
C GLN A 7 -3.87 4.90 -6.38
N TYR A 8 -2.97 3.91 -6.28
CA TYR A 8 -2.64 3.31 -4.99
C TYR A 8 -2.17 4.39 -3.99
N LEU A 9 -2.66 4.29 -2.76
CA LEU A 9 -2.23 5.18 -1.69
C LEU A 9 -1.00 4.61 -1.01
N LEU A 10 0.00 5.47 -0.81
CA LEU A 10 1.17 5.17 0.00
C LEU A 10 1.12 6.02 1.27
N ILE A 11 0.98 5.36 2.42
CA ILE A 11 0.85 6.02 3.72
C ILE A 11 2.03 5.60 4.60
N PRO A 12 2.80 6.54 5.18
CA PRO A 12 3.81 6.22 6.18
C PRO A 12 3.18 5.45 7.34
N ASP A 13 3.75 4.29 7.68
CA ASP A 13 3.42 3.53 8.88
C ASP A 13 4.47 3.79 9.97
N ALA A 14 4.21 3.32 11.19
CA ALA A 14 5.18 3.37 12.27
C ALA A 14 6.50 2.69 11.86
N ALA A 15 7.60 3.42 12.05
CA ALA A 15 8.93 2.84 11.92
C ALA A 15 9.13 1.78 13.01
N HIS A 16 9.60 0.61 12.62
CA HIS A 16 9.89 -0.48 13.54
C HIS A 16 11.35 -0.88 13.38
N ASP A 17 12.10 -0.79 14.46
CA ASP A 17 13.53 -1.13 14.51
C ASP A 17 14.40 -0.34 13.51
N GLY A 18 14.05 0.94 13.29
CA GLY A 18 14.77 1.83 12.38
C GLY A 18 14.40 1.69 10.89
N GLU A 19 13.58 0.69 10.53
CA GLU A 19 13.05 0.57 9.16
C GLU A 19 11.74 1.36 9.01
N GLN A 20 11.73 2.32 8.07
CA GLN A 20 10.50 3.01 7.67
C GLN A 20 9.59 2.03 6.94
N ARG A 21 8.37 1.86 7.46
CA ARG A 21 7.34 1.02 6.84
C ARG A 21 6.30 1.87 6.14
N TRP A 22 5.65 1.26 5.15
CA TRP A 22 4.64 1.89 4.35
C TRP A 22 3.44 0.98 4.20
N LEU A 23 2.26 1.58 4.31
CA LEU A 23 0.99 0.97 3.93
C LEU A 23 0.70 1.34 2.48
N ALA A 24 0.59 0.33 1.61
CA ALA A 24 0.06 0.47 0.27
C ALA A 24 -1.40 0.01 0.25
N ILE A 25 -2.32 0.87 -0.21
CA ILE A 25 -3.75 0.56 -0.35
C ILE A 25 -4.14 0.71 -1.81
N SER A 26 -4.74 -0.33 -2.40
CA SER A 26 -5.07 -0.34 -3.83
C SER A 26 -6.28 -1.23 -4.12
N ALA A 27 -7.01 -0.89 -5.19
CA ALA A 27 -7.95 -1.79 -5.82
C ALA A 27 -7.23 -2.83 -6.68
N VAL A 28 -7.48 -4.12 -6.41
CA VAL A 28 -6.96 -5.25 -7.18
C VAL A 28 -8.12 -6.04 -7.78
N GLY A 29 -8.11 -6.14 -9.10
CA GLY A 29 -9.23 -6.67 -9.87
C GLY A 29 -10.46 -5.77 -9.78
N PHE A 30 -11.66 -6.32 -9.97
CA PHE A 30 -12.88 -5.51 -10.10
C PHE A 30 -13.47 -5.03 -8.77
N VAL A 31 -13.23 -5.73 -7.67
CA VAL A 31 -13.98 -5.51 -6.42
C VAL A 31 -13.16 -5.60 -5.14
N THR A 32 -11.88 -5.99 -5.19
CA THR A 32 -11.10 -6.20 -3.96
C THR A 32 -10.22 -4.99 -3.70
N VAL A 33 -10.21 -4.49 -2.46
CA VAL A 33 -9.18 -3.53 -2.02
C VAL A 33 -8.23 -4.26 -1.08
N LEU A 34 -6.93 -4.16 -1.34
CA LEU A 34 -5.89 -4.74 -0.51
C LEU A 34 -5.12 -3.65 0.24
N VAL A 35 -4.63 -4.03 1.42
CA VAL A 35 -3.69 -3.25 2.22
C VAL A 35 -2.44 -4.10 2.39
N ALA A 36 -1.28 -3.58 2.00
CA ALA A 36 0.01 -4.22 2.20
C ALA A 36 0.95 -3.35 3.03
N VAL A 37 1.57 -3.96 4.04
CA VAL A 37 2.69 -3.36 4.77
C VAL A 37 3.96 -3.79 4.06
N HIS A 38 4.80 -2.84 3.71
CA HIS A 38 6.06 -3.11 3.04
C HIS A 38 7.16 -2.15 3.50
N VAL A 39 8.38 -2.53 3.18
CA VAL A 39 9.56 -1.67 3.25
C VAL A 39 10.14 -1.53 1.86
N ILE A 40 10.78 -0.40 1.64
CA ILE A 40 11.42 -0.01 0.39
C ILE A 40 12.90 0.19 0.67
N PHE A 41 13.77 -0.47 -0.09
CA PHE A 41 15.22 -0.37 0.04
C PHE A 41 15.91 -0.66 -1.29
N GLY A 42 17.15 -0.22 -1.45
CA GLY A 42 17.89 -0.31 -2.72
C GLY A 42 18.30 1.07 -3.21
N ALA A 43 18.93 1.11 -4.37
CA ALA A 43 19.26 2.36 -5.05
C ALA A 43 18.05 2.84 -5.90
N GLU A 44 18.01 4.12 -6.27
CA GLU A 44 16.88 4.70 -7.02
C GLU A 44 16.63 4.00 -8.37
N ASP A 45 17.67 3.39 -8.96
CA ASP A 45 17.61 2.63 -10.22
C ASP A 45 17.27 1.14 -10.03
N GLU A 46 17.31 0.64 -8.79
CA GLU A 46 17.02 -0.76 -8.44
C GLU A 46 16.33 -0.84 -7.07
N GLU A 47 15.15 -0.21 -6.98
CA GLU A 47 14.36 -0.20 -5.77
C GLU A 47 13.68 -1.57 -5.54
N THR A 48 13.89 -2.14 -4.37
CA THR A 48 13.30 -3.41 -3.94
C THR A 48 12.20 -3.17 -2.91
N VAL A 49 11.02 -3.72 -3.19
CA VAL A 49 9.88 -3.71 -2.27
C VAL A 49 9.76 -5.06 -1.57
N ARG A 50 9.99 -5.11 -0.24
CA ARG A 50 9.71 -6.30 0.58
C ARG A 50 8.35 -6.17 1.25
N VAL A 51 7.43 -7.03 0.87
CA VAL A 51 6.13 -7.15 1.51
C VAL A 51 6.29 -7.88 2.84
N ILE A 52 5.86 -7.24 3.93
CA ILE A 52 5.83 -7.82 5.27
C ILE A 52 4.49 -8.52 5.50
N SER A 53 3.39 -7.89 5.09
CA SER A 53 2.06 -8.47 5.18
C SER A 53 1.14 -7.93 4.10
N ALA A 54 0.13 -8.71 3.72
CA ALA A 54 -0.94 -8.28 2.83
C ALA A 54 -2.26 -8.85 3.32
N ARG A 55 -3.30 -8.02 3.33
CA ARG A 55 -4.66 -8.44 3.70
C ARG A 55 -5.71 -7.69 2.89
N LYS A 56 -6.93 -8.19 2.92
CA LYS A 56 -8.09 -7.40 2.47
C LYS A 56 -8.23 -6.15 3.35
N ALA A 57 -8.58 -5.04 2.71
CA ALA A 57 -8.98 -3.84 3.41
C ALA A 57 -10.22 -4.11 4.26
N THR A 58 -10.27 -3.50 5.43
CA THR A 58 -11.52 -3.39 6.19
C THR A 58 -12.50 -2.48 5.45
N SER A 59 -13.79 -2.55 5.79
CA SER A 59 -14.81 -1.68 5.18
C SER A 59 -14.49 -0.19 5.38
N HIS A 60 -13.88 0.17 6.50
CA HIS A 60 -13.47 1.55 6.79
C HIS A 60 -12.31 2.02 5.91
N GLU A 61 -11.26 1.21 5.77
CA GLU A 61 -10.11 1.52 4.92
C GLU A 61 -10.50 1.60 3.44
N ARG A 62 -11.35 0.66 2.99
CA ARG A 62 -11.91 0.70 1.64
C ARG A 62 -12.62 2.02 1.36
N ARG A 63 -13.52 2.43 2.27
CA ARG A 63 -14.29 3.66 2.10
C ARG A 63 -13.38 4.89 2.03
N ARG A 64 -12.30 4.92 2.81
CA ARG A 64 -11.31 6.00 2.77
C ARG A 64 -10.56 6.02 1.44
N TYR A 65 -10.11 4.85 0.96
CA TYR A 65 -9.47 4.70 -0.34
C TYR A 65 -10.36 5.23 -1.47
N GLU A 66 -11.60 4.76 -1.54
CA GLU A 66 -12.54 5.18 -2.58
C GLU A 66 -12.78 6.69 -2.55
N GLN A 67 -12.92 7.31 -1.36
CA GLN A 67 -13.09 8.77 -1.26
C GLN A 67 -11.87 9.55 -1.77
N SER A 68 -10.65 9.09 -1.51
CA SER A 68 -9.44 9.77 -2.02
C SER A 68 -9.22 9.61 -3.52
N THR A 69 -9.89 8.65 -4.16
CA THR A 69 -9.81 8.41 -5.61
C THR A 69 -10.71 9.35 -6.41
N PHE A 70 -11.72 9.95 -5.77
CA PHE A 70 -12.73 10.80 -6.42
C PHE A 70 -12.57 12.31 -6.14
N ASP A 71 -11.46 12.74 -5.54
CA ASP A 71 -11.07 14.16 -5.38
C ASP A 71 -10.11 14.64 -6.49
#